data_AF-A0A845XPP8-F1
#
_entry.id   AF-A0A845XPP8-F1
#
_cell.length_a   1.000
_cell.length_b   1.000
_cell.length_c   1.000
_cell.angle_alpha   90.00
_cell.angle_beta   90.00
_cell.angle_gamma   90.00
#
_symmetry.space_group_name_H-M   'P 1'
#
loop_
_entity.id
_entity.type
_entity.pdbx_description
1 polymer ?
#
loop_
_entity_poly.entity_id
_entity_poly.type
_entity_poly.pdbx_seq_one_letter_code
_entity_poly.pdbx_strand_id
1 'polypeptide(L)' 'GTEDGIAGELLEAGIPKERIVLGFKSPGVRKHTGFAVA' A
#
# COMPACT_ATOMS: atom_id res chain seq x y z
N GLY A 1 -6.98 -15.68 2.23
CA GLY A 1 -6.90 -14.24 2.56
C GLY A 1 -7.10 -13.51 1.27
N THR A 2 -8.04 -12.56 1.22
CA THR A 2 -8.23 -11.76 0.01
C THR A 2 -6.94 -10.99 -0.24
N GLU A 3 -6.42 -11.15 -1.46
CA GLU A 3 -5.14 -10.57 -1.90
C GLU A 3 -5.20 -9.03 -1.97
N ASP A 4 -6.41 -8.48 -1.86
CA ASP A 4 -6.73 -7.07 -1.71
C ASP A 4 -6.71 -6.69 -0.23
N GLY A 5 -5.59 -6.13 0.25
CA GLY A 5 -5.55 -5.46 1.55
C GLY A 5 -6.36 -4.14 1.55
N ILE A 6 -6.44 -3.47 2.69
CA ILE A 6 -7.24 -2.22 2.89
C ILE A 6 -6.71 -0.98 2.12
N ALA A 7 -5.73 -1.12 1.24
CA ALA A 7 -5.09 0.01 0.58
C ALA A 7 -6.09 0.83 -0.26
N GLY A 8 -7.08 0.18 -0.88
CA GLY A 8 -8.16 0.85 -1.59
C GLY A 8 -9.05 1.68 -0.67
N GLU A 9 -9.46 1.13 0.47
CA GLU A 9 -10.29 1.85 1.45
C GLU A 9 -9.58 3.09 2.02
N LEU A 10 -8.27 3.00 2.25
CA LEU A 10 -7.47 4.14 2.72
C LEU A 10 -7.40 5.25 1.65
N LEU A 11 -7.33 4.88 0.37
CA LEU A 11 -7.38 5.86 -0.73
C LEU A 11 -8.72 6.57 -0.81
N GLU A 12 -9.84 5.82 -0.73
CA GLU A 12 -11.19 6.39 -0.71
C GLU A 12 -11.43 7.29 0.50
N ALA A 13 -10.78 6.99 1.64
CA ALA A 13 -10.77 7.84 2.83
C ALA A 13 -9.90 9.11 2.67
N GLY A 14 -9.26 9.32 1.52
CA GLY A 14 -8.43 10.49 1.23
C GLY A 14 -6.98 10.38 1.72
N ILE A 15 -6.53 9.19 2.11
CA ILE A 15 -5.14 8.99 2.53
C ILE A 15 -4.27 8.85 1.28
N PRO A 16 -3.24 9.71 1.12
CA PRO A 16 -2.38 9.67 -0.06
C PRO A 16 -1.49 8.41 -0.05
N LYS A 17 -1.14 7.90 -1.25
CA LYS A 17 -0.40 6.63 -1.43
C LYS A 17 0.95 6.62 -0.72
N GLU A 18 1.58 7.78 -0.58
CA GLU A 18 2.87 8.01 0.07
C GLU A 18 2.80 7.85 1.60
N ARG A 19 1.60 7.65 2.16
CA ARG A 19 1.35 7.38 3.58
C ARG A 19 0.86 5.96 3.85
N ILE A 20 0.75 5.12 2.81
CA ILE A 20 0.24 3.75 2.90
C ILE A 20 1.37 2.78 2.53
N VAL A 21 1.74 1.88 3.43
CA VAL A 21 2.77 0.85 3.18
C VAL A 21 2.10 -0.50 2.96
N LEU A 22 2.38 -1.15 1.82
CA LEU A 22 1.94 -2.52 1.55
C LEU A 22 2.82 -3.52 2.31
N GLY A 23 2.60 -3.64 3.62
CA GLY A 23 3.45 -4.41 4.54
C GLY A 23 3.60 -5.89 4.17
N PHE A 24 2.60 -6.48 3.54
CA PHE A 24 2.59 -7.87 3.07
C PHE A 24 3.45 -8.11 1.81
N LYS A 25 3.87 -7.06 1.10
CA LYS A 25 4.84 -7.17 0.00
C LYS A 25 6.26 -7.00 0.53
N SER A 26 7.21 -7.75 0.00
CA SER A 26 8.63 -7.63 0.34
C SER A 26 9.15 -6.21 0.05
N PRO A 27 10.11 -5.68 0.83
CA PRO A 27 10.62 -4.31 0.65
C PRO A 27 11.10 -3.99 -0.77
N GLY A 28 11.75 -4.94 -1.43
CA GLY A 28 12.21 -4.81 -2.82
C GLY A 28 11.08 -4.71 -3.86
N VAL A 29 9.87 -5.14 -3.51
CA VAL A 29 8.68 -5.04 -4.37
C VAL A 29 7.97 -3.71 -4.13
N ARG A 30 7.94 -3.19 -2.89
CA ARG A 30 7.22 -1.95 -2.52
C ARG A 30 7.65 -0.74 -3.35
N LYS A 31 8.94 -0.64 -3.70
CA LYS A 31 9.46 0.42 -4.58
C LYS A 31 8.82 0.47 -5.97
N HIS A 32 8.13 -0.60 -6.38
CA HIS A 32 7.46 -0.71 -7.68
C HIS A 32 5.93 -0.62 -7.57
N THR A 33 5.36 -0.50 -6.36
CA THR A 33 3.90 -0.50 -6.17
C THR A 33 3.28 0.89 -6.24
N GLY A 34 4.10 1.96 -6.25
CA GLY A 34 3.63 3.35 -6.18
C GLY A 34 3.01 3.72 -4.83
N PHE A 35 3.23 2.90 -3.80
CA PHE A 35 2.86 3.14 -2.41
C PHE A 35 4.12 3.42 -1.59
N ALA A 36 3.97 3.82 -0.33
CA ALA A 36 5.10 4.04 0.56
C ALA A 36 5.94 2.77 0.78
N VAL A 37 7.25 2.97 0.93
CA VAL A 37 8.21 1.88 1.15
C VAL A 37 8.39 1.60 2.66
N ALA A 38 8.36 2.66 3.47
CA ALA A 38 8.46 2.70 4.93
C ALA A 38 7.76 3.94 5.47
#